data_AF-A0A7C3L5M1-F1
#
_entry.id   AF-A0A7C3L5M1-F1
#
_cell.length_a   1.000
_cell.length_b   1.000
_cell.length_c   1.000
_cell.angle_alpha   90.00
_cell.angle_beta   90.00
_cell.angle_gamma   90.00
#
_symmetry.space_group_name_H-M   'P 1'
#
loop_
_entity.id
_entity.type
_entity.pdbx_description
1 polymer ?
#
loop_
_entity_poly.entity_id
_entity_poly.type
_entity_poly.pdbx_seq_one_letter_code
_entity_poly.pdbx_strand_id
1 'polypeptide(L)'
;DFLGPFALTRAYRYSTDKREGNAKAIIDNIQTNGVWDCTLCGECTAVCPKGIDPKMDITMLRGDSVTHGYSDPSFATQSFGTPDFGFDPNSGF
;
A
#
# COMPACT_ATOMS: atom_id res chain seq x y z
N ASP A 1 -8.35 9.86 -8.70
CA ASP A 1 -7.22 10.26 -9.56
C ASP A 1 -5.96 9.67 -8.96
N PHE A 2 -5.10 9.04 -9.76
CA PHE A 2 -3.90 8.39 -9.24
C PHE A 2 -2.74 9.37 -9.09
N LEU A 3 -2.17 9.50 -7.89
CA LEU A 3 -1.01 10.38 -7.60
C LEU A 3 0.26 10.07 -8.43
N GLY A 4 0.40 8.84 -8.92
CA GLY A 4 1.55 8.42 -9.71
C GLY A 4 2.71 7.83 -8.90
N PRO A 5 3.61 7.09 -9.56
CA PRO A 5 4.67 6.35 -8.87
C PRO A 5 5.70 7.27 -8.20
N PHE A 6 6.03 8.41 -8.82
CA PHE A 6 7.03 9.33 -8.27
C PHE A 6 6.58 9.97 -6.94
N ALA A 7 5.30 10.35 -6.86
CA ALA A 7 4.73 10.92 -5.64
C ALA A 7 4.71 9.89 -4.50
N LEU A 8 4.37 8.64 -4.80
CA LEU A 8 4.34 7.55 -3.81
C LEU A 8 5.74 7.13 -3.36
N THR A 9 6.72 7.04 -4.26
CA THR A 9 8.13 6.85 -3.88
C THR A 9 8.61 7.95 -2.95
N ARG A 10 8.24 9.22 -3.23
CA ARG A 10 8.56 10.33 -2.33
C ARG A 10 7.89 10.16 -0.97
N ALA A 11 6.62 9.76 -0.94
CA ALA A 11 5.90 9.50 0.31
C ALA A 11 6.60 8.41 1.14
N TYR A 12 6.98 7.30 0.50
CA TYR A 12 7.73 6.22 1.14
C TYR A 12 9.08 6.68 1.73
N ARG A 13 9.82 7.50 0.98
CA ARG A 13 11.09 8.06 1.46
C ARG A 13 10.91 8.87 2.75
N TYR A 14 9.84 9.65 2.85
CA TYR A 14 9.59 10.47 4.05
C TYR A 14 8.89 9.69 5.17
N SER A 15 8.09 8.66 4.87
CA SER A 15 7.49 7.82 5.91
C SER A 15 8.53 6.99 6.65
N THR A 16 9.62 6.59 5.96
CA THR A 16 10.71 5.79 6.53
C THR A 16 11.86 6.62 7.10
N ASP A 17 11.90 7.93 6.85
CA ASP A 17 12.96 8.80 7.34
C ASP A 17 12.81 9.04 8.84
N LYS A 18 13.79 8.58 9.63
CA LYS A 18 13.80 8.72 11.10
C LYS A 18 13.80 10.17 11.59
N ARG A 19 14.14 11.12 10.71
CA ARG A 19 14.13 12.55 11.03
C ARG A 19 12.73 13.14 10.99
N GLU A 20 11.80 12.48 10.31
CA GLU A 20 10.43 12.95 10.16
C GLU A 20 9.57 12.49 11.35
N GLY A 21 8.95 13.45 12.05
CA GLY A 21 8.07 13.16 13.19
C GLY A 21 6.65 12.78 12.79
N ASN A 22 6.30 12.83 11.50
CA ASN A 22 4.92 12.75 11.04
C ASN A 22 4.69 11.69 9.94
N ALA A 23 5.35 10.53 10.07
CA ALA A 23 5.18 9.41 9.14
C ALA A 23 3.71 8.99 8.97
N LYS A 24 2.94 8.99 10.07
CA LYS A 24 1.52 8.62 10.03
C LYS A 24 0.71 9.55 9.14
N ALA A 25 0.83 10.88 9.25
CA ALA A 25 0.06 11.77 8.38
C ALA A 25 0.41 11.60 6.89
N ILE A 26 1.66 11.26 6.57
CA ILE A 26 2.05 10.96 5.18
C ILE A 26 1.29 9.75 4.67
N ILE A 27 1.23 8.68 5.47
CA ILE A 27 0.52 7.45 5.14
C ILE A 27 -0.99 7.71 5.05
N ASP A 28 -1.57 8.48 5.96
CA ASP A 28 -2.99 8.80 5.95
C ASP A 28 -3.40 9.56 4.65
N ASN A 29 -2.52 10.42 4.12
CA ASN A 29 -2.78 11.22 2.91
C ASN A 29 -2.78 10.44 1.59
N ILE A 30 -2.16 9.25 1.54
CA ILE A 30 -2.02 8.46 0.30
C ILE A 30 -3.11 7.38 0.15
N GLN A 31 -4.04 7.27 1.09
CA GLN A 31 -5.01 6.17 1.13
C GLN A 31 -6.15 6.33 0.13
N THR A 32 -6.62 7.55 -0.15
CA THR A 32 -7.82 7.75 -0.98
C THR A 32 -7.55 7.72 -2.49
N ASN A 33 -6.35 8.11 -2.93
CA ASN A 33 -6.04 8.39 -4.35
C ASN A 33 -4.57 8.04 -4.70
N GLY A 34 -4.01 7.05 -4.01
CA GLY A 34 -2.57 6.82 -4.03
C GLY A 34 -2.20 5.36 -4.07
N VAL A 35 -1.94 4.80 -2.90
CA VAL A 35 -1.18 3.54 -2.79
C VAL A 35 -1.95 2.34 -3.33
N TRP A 36 -3.28 2.33 -3.22
CA TRP A 36 -4.15 1.21 -3.62
C TRP A 36 -4.46 1.19 -5.13
N ASP A 37 -4.39 2.34 -5.80
CA ASP A 37 -4.67 2.44 -7.25
C ASP A 37 -3.55 1.82 -8.12
N CYS A 38 -2.36 1.59 -7.56
CA CYS A 38 -1.26 0.95 -8.27
C CYS A 38 -1.55 -0.55 -8.53
N THR A 39 -1.49 -1.01 -9.77
CA THR A 39 -1.66 -2.45 -10.08
C THR A 39 -0.38 -3.28 -9.94
N LEU A 40 0.72 -2.67 -9.49
CA LEU A 40 2.06 -3.27 -9.38
C LEU A 40 2.61 -3.86 -10.70
N CYS A 41 2.20 -3.32 -11.85
CA CYS A 41 2.63 -3.77 -13.18
C CYS A 41 4.15 -3.64 -13.41
N GLY A 42 4.82 -2.68 -12.76
CA GLY A 42 6.27 -2.52 -12.79
C GLY A 42 6.85 -1.67 -13.91
N GLU A 43 6.02 -1.15 -14.81
CA GLU A 43 6.49 -0.32 -15.93
C GLU A 43 7.29 0.91 -15.46
N CYS A 44 6.86 1.53 -14.35
CA CYS A 44 7.53 2.67 -13.74
C CYS A 44 9.00 2.41 -13.36
N THR A 45 9.35 1.16 -13.04
CA THR A 45 10.72 0.75 -12.72
C THR A 45 11.53 0.51 -13.99
N ALA A 46 10.92 -0.12 -15.00
CA ALA A 46 11.56 -0.38 -16.28
C ALA A 46 11.95 0.91 -17.03
N VAL A 47 11.11 1.94 -16.98
CA VAL A 47 11.35 3.20 -17.71
C VAL A 47 12.15 4.23 -16.93
N CYS A 48 12.48 3.98 -15.65
CA CYS A 48 13.10 5.02 -14.81
C CYS A 48 14.54 5.33 -15.26
N PRO A 49 14.83 6.55 -15.76
CA PRO A 49 16.18 6.89 -16.25
C PRO A 49 17.21 7.04 -15.11
N LYS A 50 16.76 7.01 -13.85
CA LYS A 50 17.60 7.13 -12.66
C LYS A 50 17.80 5.81 -11.93
N GLY A 51 17.22 4.71 -12.41
CA GLY A 51 17.36 3.39 -11.79
C GLY A 51 16.73 3.30 -10.39
N ILE A 52 15.77 4.16 -10.08
CA ILE A 52 14.94 4.03 -8.89
C ILE A 52 13.94 2.90 -9.15
N ASP A 53 13.53 2.18 -8.11
CA ASP A 53 12.48 1.15 -8.18
C ASP A 53 11.18 1.62 -7.48
N PRO A 54 10.34 2.44 -8.16
CA PRO A 54 9.08 2.87 -7.59
C PRO A 54 8.12 1.73 -7.29
N LYS A 55 8.20 0.60 -8.01
CA LYS A 55 7.30 -0.53 -7.75
C LYS A 55 7.59 -1.09 -6.36
N MET A 56 8.86 -1.30 -6.04
CA MET A 56 9.28 -1.81 -4.75
C MET A 56 8.94 -0.83 -3.62
N ASP A 57 9.19 0.46 -3.83
CA ASP A 57 8.83 1.51 -2.86
C ASP A 57 7.32 1.51 -2.56
N ILE A 58 6.47 1.43 -3.59
CA ILE A 58 5.01 1.37 -3.42
C ILE A 58 4.59 0.08 -2.71
N THR A 59 5.26 -1.04 -3.00
CA THR A 59 4.98 -2.32 -2.33
C THR A 59 5.27 -2.24 -0.83
N MET A 60 6.40 -1.64 -0.45
CA MET A 60 6.74 -1.40 0.94
C MET A 60 5.78 -0.43 1.61
N LEU A 61 5.40 0.64 0.91
CA LEU A 61 4.43 1.62 1.38
C LEU A 61 3.04 1.03 1.63
N ARG A 62 2.63 0.00 0.85
CA ARG A 62 1.43 -0.80 1.16
C ARG A 62 1.58 -1.57 2.46
N GLY A 63 2.72 -2.23 2.67
CA GLY A 63 3.00 -2.95 3.92
C GLY A 63 2.96 -2.03 5.14
N ASP A 64 3.55 -0.84 5.03
CA ASP A 64 3.47 0.19 6.08
C ASP A 64 2.02 0.63 6.31
N SER A 65 1.25 0.87 5.23
CA SER A 65 -0.17 1.23 5.33
C SER A 65 -0.98 0.16 6.07
N VAL A 66 -0.72 -1.13 5.80
CA VAL A 66 -1.34 -2.26 6.50
C VAL A 66 -0.97 -2.28 7.98
N THR A 67 0.30 -2.03 8.31
CA THR A 67 0.78 -1.96 9.70
C THR A 67 0.08 -0.84 10.48
N HIS A 68 -0.30 0.24 9.80
CA HIS A 68 -1.08 1.35 10.36
C HIS A 68 -2.60 1.12 10.35
N GLY A 69 -3.08 -0.06 9.97
CA GLY A 69 -4.49 -0.46 10.02
C GLY A 69 -5.30 -0.17 8.75
N TYR A 70 -4.64 0.23 7.65
CA TYR A 70 -5.31 0.38 6.36
C TYR A 70 -5.40 -0.95 5.61
N SER A 71 -6.47 -1.14 4.84
CA SER A 71 -6.68 -2.32 4.01
C SER A 71 -6.96 -1.92 2.58
N ASP A 72 -6.56 -2.77 1.62
CA ASP A 72 -6.86 -2.58 0.22
C ASP A 72 -8.39 -2.59 -0.03
N PRO A 73 -8.98 -1.49 -0.53
CA PRO A 73 -10.41 -1.44 -0.83
C PRO A 73 -10.85 -2.47 -1.87
N SER A 74 -9.95 -2.85 -2.79
CA SER A 74 -10.23 -3.86 -3.81
C SER A 74 -10.39 -5.26 -3.19
N PHE A 75 -9.73 -5.52 -2.07
CA PHE A 75 -9.84 -6.79 -1.33
C PHE A 75 -11.07 -6.82 -0.41
N ALA A 76 -11.54 -5.68 0.09
CA ALA A 76 -12.77 -5.60 0.90
C ALA A 76 -14.03 -6.01 0.12
N THR A 77 -14.02 -5.88 -1.21
CA THR A 77 -15.13 -6.34 -2.07
C THR A 77 -15.10 -7.85 -2.31
N GLN A 78 -13.97 -8.51 -2.10
CA GLN A 78 -13.89 -9.96 -2.05
C GLN A 78 -14.38 -10.42 -0.67
N SER A 79 -15.67 -10.17 -0.40
CA SER A 79 -16.41 -10.99 0.54
C SER A 79 -16.30 -12.41 0.01
N PHE A 80 -15.36 -13.16 0.59
CA PHE A 80 -15.26 -14.59 0.41
C PHE A 80 -16.48 -15.15 1.13
N GLY A 81 -17.64 -15.00 0.49
CA GLY A 81 -18.90 -15.57 0.92
C GLY A 81 -18.64 -17.04 1.15
N THR A 82 -18.86 -17.48 2.37
CA THR A 82 -18.60 -18.84 2.82
C THR A 82 -19.14 -19.87 1.82
N PRO A 83 -18.31 -20.83 1.41
CA PRO A 83 -18.72 -22.21 1.51
C PRO A 83 -17.73 -22.88 2.45
N ASP A 84 -18.12 -23.05 3.71
CA ASP A 84 -17.68 -24.14 4.59
C ASP A 84 -16.27 -24.73 4.36
N PHE A 85 -15.23 -23.87 4.33
CA PHE A 85 -13.83 -24.28 4.42
C PHE A 85 -13.28 -23.59 5.66
N GLY A 86 -13.57 -24.21 6.80
CA GLY A 86 -13.39 -23.66 8.13
C GLY A 86 -12.01 -23.08 8.41
N PHE A 87 -11.98 -21.79 8.71
CA PHE A 87 -11.08 -21.22 9.70
C PHE A 87 -11.79 -20.02 10.34
N ASP A 88 -12.66 -20.31 11.30
CA ASP A 88 -13.25 -19.27 12.16
C ASP A 88 -12.39 -19.14 13.42
N PRO A 89 -11.65 -18.04 13.62
CA PRO A 89 -10.79 -17.87 14.78
C PRO A 89 -11.59 -17.59 16.07
N ASN A 90 -12.92 -17.45 16.01
CA ASN A 90 -13.77 -17.21 17.18
C ASN A 90 -14.76 -18.36 17.48
N SER A 91 -14.76 -19.44 16.71
CA SER A 91 -15.53 -20.64 17.06
C SER A 91 -14.76 -21.46 18.11
N GLY A 92 -14.90 -21.09 19.38
CA GLY A 92 -14.55 -21.98 20.47
C GLY A 92 -15.49 -23.19 20.46
N PHE A 93 -14.92 -24.39 20.31
CA PHE A 93 -15.52 -25.73 20.36
C PHE A 93 -16.83 -25.96 19.58
#